data_AF-A0A4Q7JAX5-F1
#
_entry.id   AF-A0A4Q7JAX5-F1
#
_cell.length_a   1.000
_cell.length_b   1.000
_cell.length_c   1.000
_cell.angle_alpha   90.00
_cell.angle_beta   90.00
_cell.angle_gamma   90.00
#
_symmetry.space_group_name_H-M   'P 1'
#
loop_
_entity.id
_entity.type
_entity.pdbx_description
1 polymer ?
#
loop_
_entity_poly.entity_id
_entity_poly.type
_entity_poly.pdbx_seq_one_letter_code
_entity_poly.pdbx_strand_id
1 'polypeptide(L)'
;MRVVQANPNADMAEELEAELALHPEQRGQILVEAAGAWHRAGNQERSAELLTQAIALGGEDGGCARVAMAEFLFALDREAEARTQLAELRQSRLPSPIPHHLAAELLSQRGEYQEALTWFNTAVSRLTEQDMAELTADFGFASLANAILTGRGDVRQALRMPADELDESVLPLPDQTEELFSRLPHDPPAELQVLFWPRDQIPLAHAHWPQLVERTDVDLICADREADNRELSEAGVSRIVMVPLTAAALQDFCARTGRDPLDGDTRMACMNELADGGNTISWPPTRNAPCWCGSASKYKKCCGRPL
;
A
#
# COMPACT_ATOMS: atom_id res chain seq x y z
N MET A 1 11.30 -31.22 27.47
CA MET A 1 10.20 -30.50 26.82
C MET A 1 10.84 -29.47 25.90
N ARG A 2 10.95 -29.76 24.58
CA ARG A 2 11.44 -28.77 23.62
C ARG A 2 10.31 -27.77 23.44
N VAL A 3 10.56 -26.52 23.81
CA VAL A 3 9.72 -25.40 23.39
C VAL A 3 9.88 -25.35 21.86
N VAL A 4 8.85 -25.74 21.12
CA VAL A 4 8.77 -25.47 19.69
C VAL A 4 8.69 -23.94 19.62
N GLN A 5 9.77 -23.29 19.17
CA GLN A 5 9.70 -21.86 18.88
C GLN A 5 8.70 -21.70 17.74
N ALA A 6 7.68 -20.86 17.97
CA ALA A 6 6.76 -20.44 16.93
C ALA A 6 7.57 -19.79 15.80
N ASN A 7 7.33 -20.22 14.56
CA ASN A 7 7.91 -19.57 13.39
C ASN A 7 6.85 -18.60 12.87
N PRO A 8 6.96 -17.30 13.16
CA PRO A 8 5.90 -16.34 12.82
C PRO A 8 5.59 -16.29 11.33
N ASN A 9 6.57 -16.60 10.47
CA ASN A 9 6.34 -16.69 9.03
C ASN A 9 5.53 -17.94 8.63
N ALA A 10 5.65 -19.04 9.38
CA ALA A 10 4.85 -20.24 9.16
C ALA A 10 3.42 -20.03 9.66
N ASP A 11 3.24 -19.41 10.83
CA ASP A 11 1.92 -19.09 11.38
C ASP A 11 1.16 -18.16 10.42
N MET A 12 1.80 -17.10 9.92
CA MET A 12 1.24 -16.21 8.91
C MET A 12 0.90 -16.94 7.60
N ALA A 13 1.73 -17.87 7.17
CA ALA A 13 1.46 -18.65 5.94
C ALA A 13 0.23 -19.55 6.10
N GLU A 14 0.06 -20.18 7.27
CA GLU A 14 -1.12 -21.00 7.59
C GLU A 14 -2.40 -20.15 7.67
N GLU A 15 -2.31 -18.93 8.21
CA GLU A 15 -3.42 -17.97 8.23
C GLU A 15 -3.86 -17.57 6.82
N LEU A 16 -2.91 -17.16 5.96
CA LEU A 16 -3.19 -16.82 4.56
C LEU A 16 -3.79 -18.00 3.78
N GLU A 17 -3.30 -19.23 4.01
CA GLU A 17 -3.89 -20.41 3.38
C GLU A 17 -5.32 -20.69 3.85
N ALA A 18 -5.66 -20.37 5.11
CA ALA A 18 -7.03 -20.50 5.61
C ALA A 18 -7.98 -19.47 4.97
N GLU A 19 -7.46 -18.28 4.64
CA GLU A 19 -8.21 -17.21 3.97
C GLU A 19 -8.58 -17.53 2.52
N LEU A 20 -7.87 -18.45 1.86
CA LEU A 20 -8.19 -18.88 0.49
C LEU A 20 -9.63 -19.39 0.32
N ALA A 21 -10.24 -19.92 1.39
CA ALA A 21 -11.62 -20.37 1.39
C ALA A 21 -12.63 -19.23 1.61
N LEU A 22 -12.18 -18.12 2.20
CA LEU A 22 -12.99 -16.95 2.54
C LEU A 22 -13.01 -15.92 1.41
N HIS A 23 -11.90 -15.79 0.68
CA HIS A 23 -11.68 -14.77 -0.36
C HIS A 23 -11.32 -15.40 -1.71
N PRO A 24 -12.23 -16.14 -2.37
CA PRO A 24 -11.96 -16.80 -3.65
C PRO A 24 -11.63 -15.80 -4.78
N GLU A 25 -12.10 -14.55 -4.68
CA GLU A 25 -11.82 -13.47 -5.62
C GLU A 25 -10.38 -12.95 -5.55
N GLN A 26 -9.72 -13.09 -4.39
CA GLN A 26 -8.32 -12.67 -4.16
C GLN A 26 -7.35 -13.85 -4.19
N ARG A 27 -7.83 -15.01 -4.68
CA ARG A 27 -7.10 -16.28 -4.58
C ARG A 27 -5.67 -16.19 -5.14
N GLY A 28 -5.47 -15.49 -6.26
CA GLY A 28 -4.15 -15.36 -6.86
C GLY A 28 -3.17 -14.61 -5.98
N GLN A 29 -3.58 -13.45 -5.47
CA GLN A 29 -2.79 -12.64 -4.54
C GLN A 29 -2.47 -13.40 -3.26
N ILE A 30 -3.47 -14.00 -2.60
CA ILE A 30 -3.28 -14.76 -1.35
C ILE A 30 -2.30 -15.92 -1.54
N LEU A 31 -2.36 -16.63 -2.67
CA LEU A 31 -1.41 -17.71 -2.96
C LEU A 31 0.04 -17.21 -3.09
N VAL A 32 0.25 -16.05 -3.70
CA VAL A 32 1.60 -15.45 -3.84
C VAL A 32 2.13 -15.00 -2.48
N GLU A 33 1.31 -14.35 -1.67
CA GLU A 33 1.68 -13.89 -0.33
C GLU A 33 1.99 -15.06 0.61
N ALA A 34 1.12 -16.08 0.63
CA ALA A 34 1.34 -17.31 1.39
C ALA A 34 2.63 -18.02 0.97
N ALA A 35 2.93 -18.05 -0.34
CA ALA A 35 4.17 -18.63 -0.83
C ALA A 35 5.41 -17.88 -0.36
N GLY A 36 5.36 -16.54 -0.30
CA GLY A 36 6.44 -15.71 0.26
C GLY A 36 6.65 -15.96 1.75
N ALA A 37 5.56 -16.09 2.50
CA ALA A 37 5.60 -16.43 3.93
C ALA A 37 6.24 -17.81 4.15
N TRP A 38 5.85 -18.84 3.38
CA TRP A 38 6.49 -20.16 3.44
C TRP A 38 7.97 -20.14 3.04
N HIS A 39 8.36 -19.34 2.06
CA HIS A 39 9.76 -19.17 1.69
C HIS A 39 10.57 -18.60 2.86
N ARG A 40 10.09 -17.52 3.50
CA ARG A 40 10.73 -16.93 4.70
C ARG A 40 10.75 -17.90 5.89
N ALA A 41 9.75 -18.79 5.98
CA ALA A 41 9.71 -19.86 6.97
C ALA A 41 10.68 -21.03 6.67
N GLY A 42 11.35 -21.03 5.50
CA GLY A 42 12.26 -22.08 5.06
C GLY A 42 11.57 -23.27 4.38
N ASN A 43 10.26 -23.23 4.16
CA ASN A 43 9.51 -24.28 3.48
C ASN A 43 9.47 -24.02 1.97
N GLN A 44 10.56 -24.37 1.31
CA GLN A 44 10.74 -24.18 -0.13
C GLN A 44 9.76 -24.99 -0.97
N GLU A 45 9.41 -26.21 -0.53
CA GLU A 45 8.47 -27.09 -1.23
C GLU A 45 7.08 -26.46 -1.26
N ARG A 46 6.57 -26.03 -0.10
CA ARG A 46 5.24 -25.42 -0.03
C ARG A 46 5.16 -24.09 -0.78
N SER A 47 6.20 -23.26 -0.71
CA SER A 47 6.29 -22.03 -1.49
C SER A 47 6.18 -22.31 -3.00
N ALA A 48 6.94 -23.27 -3.52
CA ALA A 48 6.89 -23.64 -4.94
C ALA A 48 5.53 -24.21 -5.37
N GLU A 49 4.88 -25.00 -4.51
CA GLU A 49 3.53 -25.53 -4.76
C GLU A 49 2.49 -24.42 -4.90
N LEU A 50 2.50 -23.44 -3.99
CA LEU A 50 1.54 -22.34 -3.98
C LEU A 50 1.75 -21.41 -5.18
N LEU A 51 3.00 -21.08 -5.52
CA LEU A 51 3.31 -20.29 -6.72
C LEU A 51 2.87 -21.03 -7.99
N THR A 52 3.06 -22.35 -8.05
CA THR A 52 2.57 -23.15 -9.18
C THR A 52 1.06 -23.08 -9.32
N GLN A 53 0.32 -23.12 -8.20
CA GLN A 53 -1.13 -22.95 -8.20
C GLN A 53 -1.54 -21.54 -8.65
N ALA A 54 -0.86 -20.50 -8.19
CA ALA A 54 -1.14 -19.11 -8.58
C ALA A 54 -0.89 -18.89 -10.08
N ILE A 55 0.22 -19.42 -10.62
CA ILE A 55 0.53 -19.37 -12.06
C ILE A 55 -0.59 -20.02 -12.88
N ALA A 56 -1.16 -21.13 -12.40
CA ALA A 56 -2.21 -21.86 -13.10
C ALA A 56 -3.55 -21.09 -13.19
N LEU A 57 -3.77 -20.05 -12.37
CA LEU A 57 -4.95 -19.18 -12.47
C LEU A 57 -4.92 -18.33 -13.75
N GLY A 58 -3.74 -18.05 -14.29
CA GLY A 58 -3.57 -17.19 -15.44
C GLY A 58 -3.95 -15.73 -15.15
N GLY A 59 -4.17 -14.95 -16.22
CA GLY A 59 -4.46 -13.52 -16.07
C GLY A 59 -3.29 -12.72 -15.49
N GLU A 60 -3.63 -11.60 -14.87
CA GLU A 60 -2.65 -10.72 -14.21
C GLU A 60 -1.99 -11.42 -13.02
N ASP A 61 -2.78 -12.00 -12.11
CA ASP A 61 -2.30 -12.75 -10.95
C ASP A 61 -1.31 -13.86 -11.32
N GLY A 62 -1.65 -14.66 -12.33
CA GLY A 62 -0.76 -15.71 -12.82
C GLY A 62 0.53 -15.14 -13.41
N GLY A 63 0.47 -13.95 -14.01
CA GLY A 63 1.65 -13.20 -14.45
C GLY A 63 2.53 -12.74 -13.28
N CYS A 64 1.94 -12.15 -12.24
CA CYS A 64 2.63 -11.76 -11.01
C CYS A 64 3.28 -12.97 -10.33
N ALA A 65 2.56 -14.09 -10.24
CA ALA A 65 3.06 -15.34 -9.68
C ALA A 65 4.26 -15.91 -10.45
N ARG A 66 4.34 -15.70 -11.77
CA ARG A 66 5.54 -16.08 -12.56
C ARG A 66 6.76 -15.26 -12.17
N VAL A 67 6.59 -13.97 -11.89
CA VAL A 67 7.70 -13.12 -11.41
C VAL A 67 8.14 -13.55 -10.02
N ALA A 68 7.19 -13.78 -9.11
CA ALA A 68 7.49 -14.29 -7.77
C ALA A 68 8.19 -15.67 -7.81
N MET A 69 7.78 -16.57 -8.71
CA MET A 69 8.49 -17.83 -8.95
C MET A 69 9.90 -17.60 -9.51
N ALA A 70 10.10 -16.64 -10.41
CA ALA A 70 11.43 -16.31 -10.91
C ALA A 70 12.36 -15.81 -9.78
N GLU A 71 11.87 -14.91 -8.94
CA GLU A 71 12.59 -14.40 -7.76
C GLU A 71 12.97 -15.54 -6.82
N PHE A 72 12.00 -16.40 -6.47
CA PHE A 72 12.23 -17.59 -5.65
C PHE A 72 13.31 -18.50 -6.25
N LEU A 73 13.25 -18.77 -7.55
CA LEU A 73 14.23 -19.62 -8.24
C LEU A 73 15.62 -18.97 -8.30
N PHE A 74 15.70 -17.65 -8.48
CA PHE A 74 16.98 -16.92 -8.38
C PHE A 74 17.59 -17.03 -6.99
N ALA A 75 16.79 -16.91 -5.93
CA ALA A 75 17.27 -17.07 -4.55
C ALA A 75 17.82 -18.49 -4.25
N LEU A 76 17.43 -19.48 -5.05
CA LEU A 76 17.91 -20.85 -4.99
C LEU A 76 19.05 -21.15 -5.99
N ASP A 77 19.63 -20.13 -6.64
CA ASP A 77 20.64 -20.29 -7.71
C ASP A 77 20.15 -21.12 -8.92
N ARG A 78 18.83 -21.21 -9.13
CA ARG A 78 18.20 -21.94 -10.26
C ARG A 78 17.93 -21.00 -11.44
N GLU A 79 18.99 -20.35 -11.92
CA GLU A 79 18.91 -19.27 -12.91
C GLU A 79 18.19 -19.65 -14.21
N ALA A 80 18.46 -20.83 -14.78
CA ALA A 80 17.85 -21.25 -16.04
C ALA A 80 16.32 -21.37 -15.93
N GLU A 81 15.83 -21.84 -14.79
CA GLU A 81 14.40 -22.01 -14.52
C GLU A 81 13.74 -20.66 -14.23
N ALA A 82 14.41 -19.78 -13.48
CA ALA A 82 13.95 -18.42 -13.25
C ALA A 82 13.78 -17.66 -14.58
N ARG A 83 14.78 -17.74 -15.47
CA ARG A 83 14.71 -17.13 -16.81
C ARG A 83 13.62 -17.74 -17.67
N THR A 84 13.30 -19.02 -17.50
CA THR A 84 12.18 -19.67 -18.19
C THR A 84 10.85 -19.04 -17.78
N GLN A 85 10.64 -18.76 -16.48
CA GLN A 85 9.42 -18.09 -16.00
C GLN A 85 9.24 -16.70 -16.63
N LEU A 86 10.30 -15.89 -16.66
CA LEU A 86 10.27 -14.57 -17.29
C LEU A 86 10.05 -14.65 -18.80
N ALA A 87 10.64 -15.64 -19.48
CA ALA A 87 10.42 -15.87 -20.91
C ALA A 87 8.98 -16.29 -21.22
N GLU A 88 8.35 -17.11 -20.38
CA GLU A 88 6.95 -17.50 -20.52
C GLU A 88 6.00 -16.32 -20.28
N LEU A 89 6.28 -15.47 -19.29
CA LEU A 89 5.54 -14.22 -19.07
C LEU A 89 5.61 -13.30 -20.30
N ARG A 90 6.79 -13.16 -20.91
CA ARG A 90 6.95 -12.34 -22.11
C ARG A 90 6.15 -12.89 -23.30
N GLN A 91 6.01 -14.22 -23.38
CA GLN A 91 5.26 -14.91 -24.44
C GLN A 91 3.75 -14.86 -24.26
N SER A 92 3.24 -14.78 -23.02
CA SER A 92 1.79 -14.75 -22.74
C SER A 92 1.11 -13.47 -23.21
N ARG A 93 1.88 -12.41 -23.51
CA ARG A 93 1.38 -11.10 -24.02
C ARG A 93 0.23 -10.53 -23.20
N LEU A 94 0.33 -10.66 -21.87
CA LEU A 94 -0.66 -10.09 -20.96
C LEU A 94 -0.80 -8.57 -21.20
N PRO A 95 -2.03 -8.04 -21.24
CA PRO A 95 -2.27 -6.61 -21.43
C PRO A 95 -1.87 -5.79 -20.20
N SER A 96 -1.88 -6.41 -19.00
CA SER A 96 -1.56 -5.71 -17.76
C SER A 96 -0.10 -5.24 -17.70
N PRO A 97 0.15 -3.98 -17.28
CA PRO A 97 1.50 -3.49 -17.01
C PRO A 97 2.14 -4.11 -15.75
N ILE A 98 1.36 -4.60 -14.78
CA ILE A 98 1.83 -4.98 -13.44
C ILE A 98 2.88 -6.11 -13.48
N PRO A 99 2.64 -7.28 -14.10
CA PRO A 99 3.65 -8.34 -14.15
C PRO A 99 4.95 -7.91 -14.84
N HIS A 100 4.86 -6.99 -15.81
CA HIS A 100 6.01 -6.51 -16.56
C HIS A 100 6.83 -5.51 -15.73
N HIS A 101 6.16 -4.69 -14.93
CA HIS A 101 6.79 -3.81 -13.95
C HIS A 101 7.56 -4.62 -12.90
N LEU A 102 6.91 -5.61 -12.27
CA LEU A 102 7.55 -6.47 -11.27
C LEU A 102 8.77 -7.22 -11.83
N ALA A 103 8.67 -7.73 -13.06
CA ALA A 103 9.81 -8.37 -13.73
C ALA A 103 10.98 -7.38 -13.98
N ALA A 104 10.67 -6.11 -14.26
CA ALA A 104 11.67 -5.07 -14.44
C ALA A 104 12.38 -4.74 -13.12
N GLU A 105 11.63 -4.60 -12.02
CA GLU A 105 12.18 -4.34 -10.69
C GLU A 105 13.08 -5.48 -10.22
N LEU A 106 12.63 -6.73 -10.35
CA LEU A 106 13.41 -7.92 -10.03
C LEU A 106 14.78 -7.90 -10.72
N LEU A 107 14.81 -7.60 -12.02
CA LEU A 107 16.05 -7.54 -12.80
C LEU A 107 16.90 -6.31 -12.46
N SER A 108 16.26 -5.17 -12.13
CA SER A 108 16.95 -3.96 -11.69
C SER A 108 17.69 -4.18 -10.36
N GLN A 109 17.04 -4.81 -9.38
CA GLN A 109 17.63 -5.17 -8.08
C GLN A 109 18.82 -6.12 -8.23
N ARG A 110 18.81 -6.96 -9.26
CA ARG A 110 19.92 -7.85 -9.63
C ARG A 110 21.04 -7.16 -10.42
N GLY A 111 20.88 -5.89 -10.77
CA GLY A 111 21.84 -5.14 -11.59
C GLY A 111 21.80 -5.49 -13.08
N GLU A 112 20.79 -6.24 -13.55
CA GLU A 112 20.60 -6.63 -14.94
C GLU A 112 19.90 -5.52 -15.75
N TYR A 113 20.47 -4.30 -15.68
CA TYR A 113 19.83 -3.05 -16.12
C TYR A 113 19.37 -3.05 -17.59
N GLN A 114 20.13 -3.69 -18.49
CA GLN A 114 19.74 -3.75 -19.91
C GLN A 114 18.44 -4.54 -20.12
N GLU A 115 18.29 -5.66 -19.40
CA GLU A 115 17.06 -6.47 -19.49
C GLU A 115 15.93 -5.80 -18.71
N ALA A 116 16.21 -5.23 -17.54
CA ALA A 116 15.26 -4.45 -16.76
C ALA A 116 14.64 -3.32 -17.61
N LEU A 117 15.46 -2.56 -18.36
CA LEU A 117 14.96 -1.49 -19.24
C LEU A 117 14.00 -2.03 -20.32
N THR A 118 14.27 -3.23 -20.84
CA THR A 118 13.38 -3.88 -21.82
C THR A 118 12.01 -4.19 -21.19
N TRP A 119 12.00 -4.66 -19.96
CA TRP A 119 10.76 -4.90 -19.22
C TRP A 119 10.03 -3.62 -18.83
N PHE A 120 10.74 -2.58 -18.37
CA PHE A 120 10.14 -1.28 -18.11
C PHE A 120 9.48 -0.69 -19.35
N ASN A 121 10.15 -0.71 -20.51
CA ASN A 121 9.54 -0.26 -21.76
C ASN A 121 8.29 -1.09 -22.15
N THR A 122 8.30 -2.38 -21.81
CA THR A 122 7.18 -3.29 -22.03
C THR A 122 6.01 -2.98 -21.09
N ALA A 123 6.27 -2.59 -19.85
CA ALA A 123 5.27 -2.13 -18.89
C ALA A 123 4.68 -0.77 -19.31
N VAL A 124 5.53 0.19 -19.70
CA VAL A 124 5.10 1.50 -20.22
C VAL A 124 4.18 1.35 -21.42
N SER A 125 4.50 0.44 -22.35
CA SER A 125 3.66 0.22 -23.56
C SER A 125 2.29 -0.38 -23.26
N ARG A 126 2.01 -0.73 -21.99
CA ARG A 126 0.75 -1.32 -21.51
C ARG A 126 -0.04 -0.40 -20.60
N LEU A 127 0.53 0.75 -20.23
CA LEU A 127 -0.20 1.77 -19.51
C LEU A 127 -1.37 2.27 -20.36
N THR A 128 -2.53 2.34 -19.73
CA THR A 128 -3.76 2.84 -20.32
C THR A 128 -3.84 4.36 -20.22
N GLU A 129 -4.78 4.98 -20.93
CA GLU A 129 -5.09 6.40 -20.75
C GLU A 129 -5.51 6.73 -19.31
N GLN A 130 -6.17 5.80 -18.62
CA GLN A 130 -6.54 5.95 -17.22
C GLN A 130 -5.29 5.97 -16.32
N ASP A 131 -4.38 5.01 -16.50
CA ASP A 131 -3.14 4.96 -15.71
C ASP A 131 -2.31 6.26 -15.88
N MET A 132 -2.28 6.79 -17.11
CA MET A 132 -1.60 8.05 -17.41
C MET A 132 -2.34 9.27 -16.85
N ALA A 133 -3.67 9.23 -16.75
CA ALA A 133 -4.45 10.29 -16.10
C ALA A 133 -4.23 10.30 -14.58
N GLU A 134 -4.13 9.13 -13.95
CA GLU A 134 -3.85 8.96 -12.51
C GLU A 134 -2.49 9.57 -12.12
N LEU A 135 -1.47 9.49 -12.99
CA LEU A 135 -0.19 10.17 -12.80
C LEU A 135 -0.33 11.68 -12.58
N THR A 136 -1.34 12.32 -13.16
CA THR A 136 -1.56 13.77 -13.05
C THR A 136 -2.55 14.18 -11.96
N ALA A 137 -3.09 13.21 -11.20
CA ALA A 137 -4.01 13.45 -10.09
C ALA A 137 -3.27 13.86 -8.79
N ASP A 138 -4.02 14.26 -7.77
CA ASP A 138 -3.49 14.78 -6.49
C ASP A 138 -2.53 13.81 -5.76
N PHE A 139 -2.65 12.51 -6.02
CA PHE A 139 -1.77 11.45 -5.49
C PHE A 139 -1.01 10.70 -6.59
N GLY A 140 -0.76 11.36 -7.73
CA GLY A 140 -0.11 10.75 -8.89
C GLY A 140 1.27 10.17 -8.60
N PHE A 141 1.99 10.66 -7.58
CA PHE A 141 3.27 10.10 -7.14
C PHE A 141 3.17 8.63 -6.67
N ALA A 142 1.99 8.21 -6.19
CA ALA A 142 1.71 6.83 -5.75
C ALA A 142 1.09 5.97 -6.86
N SER A 143 0.88 6.52 -8.06
CA SER A 143 0.28 5.80 -9.18
C SER A 143 1.24 4.74 -9.73
N LEU A 144 0.65 3.71 -10.34
CA LEU A 144 1.41 2.67 -11.04
C LEU A 144 2.26 3.25 -12.19
N ALA A 145 1.73 4.24 -12.92
CA ALA A 145 2.46 4.93 -13.96
C ALA A 145 3.71 5.62 -13.39
N ASN A 146 3.59 6.32 -12.25
CA ASN A 146 4.74 6.97 -11.61
C ASN A 146 5.80 5.95 -11.17
N ALA A 147 5.41 4.83 -10.58
CA ALA A 147 6.33 3.77 -10.17
C ALA A 147 7.11 3.17 -11.37
N ILE A 148 6.41 2.88 -12.47
CA ILE A 148 7.03 2.34 -13.69
C ILE A 148 8.00 3.34 -14.31
N LEU A 149 7.62 4.62 -14.41
CA LEU A 149 8.45 5.66 -15.02
C LEU A 149 9.66 6.00 -14.15
N THR A 150 9.50 6.01 -12.82
CA THR A 150 10.62 6.19 -11.88
C THR A 150 11.66 5.08 -12.05
N GLY A 151 11.23 3.82 -11.95
CA GLY A 151 12.16 2.69 -12.10
C GLY A 151 12.83 2.63 -13.48
N ARG A 152 12.11 3.02 -14.54
CA ARG A 152 12.68 3.17 -15.89
C ARG A 152 13.77 4.25 -15.92
N GLY A 153 13.50 5.42 -15.34
CA GLY A 153 14.44 6.53 -15.25
C GLY A 153 15.72 6.14 -14.52
N ASP A 154 15.59 5.46 -13.38
CA ASP A 154 16.71 4.96 -12.57
C ASP A 154 17.59 3.99 -13.35
N VAL A 155 16.98 3.03 -14.06
CA VAL A 155 17.70 2.07 -14.90
C VAL A 155 18.42 2.77 -16.06
N ARG A 156 17.78 3.76 -16.70
CA ARG A 156 18.42 4.56 -17.76
C ARG A 156 19.61 5.35 -17.23
N GLN A 157 19.48 5.93 -16.04
CA GLN A 157 20.57 6.62 -15.37
C GLN A 157 21.73 5.66 -15.06
N ALA A 158 21.44 4.46 -14.54
CA ALA A 158 22.44 3.42 -14.30
C ALA A 158 23.18 3.00 -15.59
N LEU A 159 22.46 2.96 -16.72
CA LEU A 159 23.02 2.71 -18.06
C LEU A 159 23.68 3.94 -18.71
N ARG A 160 23.71 5.10 -18.02
CA ARG A 160 24.23 6.39 -18.52
C ARG A 160 23.52 6.87 -19.79
N MET A 161 22.24 6.56 -19.91
CA MET A 161 21.36 7.07 -20.96
C MET A 161 20.76 8.41 -20.50
N PRO A 162 20.54 9.37 -21.41
CA PRO A 162 19.83 10.59 -21.07
C PRO A 162 18.36 10.27 -20.73
N ALA A 163 17.77 11.04 -19.80
CA ALA A 163 16.33 11.03 -19.58
C ALA A 163 15.58 11.42 -20.86
N ASP A 164 14.40 10.85 -21.07
CA ASP A 164 13.46 11.31 -22.10
C ASP A 164 12.17 11.87 -21.48
N GLU A 165 11.25 12.35 -22.33
CA GLU A 165 10.02 13.03 -21.92
C GLU A 165 9.19 12.23 -20.90
N LEU A 166 9.25 10.90 -20.94
CA LEU A 166 8.55 10.05 -19.99
C LEU A 166 9.26 10.05 -18.62
N ASP A 167 10.59 9.96 -18.61
CA ASP A 167 11.37 10.05 -17.37
C ASP A 167 11.21 11.43 -16.71
N GLU A 168 11.08 12.49 -17.51
CA GLU A 168 10.88 13.88 -17.05
C GLU A 168 9.46 14.14 -16.50
N SER A 169 8.49 13.26 -16.83
CA SER A 169 7.11 13.35 -16.34
C SER A 169 6.88 12.75 -14.95
N VAL A 170 7.92 12.11 -14.38
CA VAL A 170 7.87 11.52 -13.04
C VAL A 170 7.60 12.58 -12.00
N LEU A 171 6.62 12.32 -11.13
CA LEU A 171 6.39 13.12 -9.94
C LEU A 171 7.32 12.61 -8.84
N PRO A 172 8.27 13.44 -8.37
CA PRO A 172 9.14 13.04 -7.28
C PRO A 172 8.29 12.77 -6.03
N LEU A 173 8.71 11.80 -5.22
CA LEU A 173 8.19 11.67 -3.87
C LEU A 173 8.43 13.01 -3.16
N PRO A 174 7.39 13.62 -2.54
CA PRO A 174 7.59 14.79 -1.71
C PRO A 174 8.68 14.50 -0.67
N ASP A 175 9.57 15.46 -0.38
CA ASP A 175 10.73 15.28 0.53
C ASP A 175 10.36 14.63 1.89
N GLN A 176 9.12 14.83 2.35
CA GLN A 176 8.60 14.27 3.60
C GLN A 176 8.17 12.79 3.50
N THR A 177 7.88 12.30 2.29
CA THR A 177 7.48 10.90 2.04
C THR A 177 8.67 9.98 1.89
N GLU A 178 9.80 10.45 1.34
CA GLU A 178 11.05 9.67 1.28
C GLU A 178 11.57 9.36 2.69
N GLU A 179 11.46 10.32 3.61
CA GLU A 179 11.73 10.14 5.05
C GLU A 179 10.70 9.25 5.77
N LEU A 180 9.49 9.11 5.22
CA LEU A 180 8.44 8.24 5.74
C LEU A 180 8.66 6.79 5.26
N PHE A 181 8.87 6.59 3.96
CA PHE A 181 9.10 5.28 3.33
C PHE A 181 10.44 4.64 3.74
N SER A 182 11.50 5.44 3.91
CA SER A 182 12.78 4.92 4.45
C SER A 182 12.70 4.48 5.92
N ARG A 183 11.65 4.91 6.63
CA ARG A 183 11.33 4.50 8.01
C ARG A 183 10.25 3.42 8.08
N LEU A 184 9.62 3.06 6.97
CA LEU A 184 8.63 1.99 6.90
C LEU A 184 9.33 0.64 6.65
N PRO A 185 9.14 -0.37 7.51
CA PRO A 185 9.45 -1.75 7.16
C PRO A 185 8.60 -2.20 5.95
N HIS A 186 9.02 -3.24 5.23
CA HIS A 186 8.22 -3.90 4.18
C HIS A 186 6.94 -4.60 4.71
N ASP A 187 6.55 -4.33 5.96
CA ASP A 187 5.31 -4.77 6.59
C ASP A 187 4.52 -3.53 7.02
N PRO A 188 3.18 -3.52 6.88
CA PRO A 188 2.34 -2.45 7.41
C PRO A 188 2.61 -2.30 8.91
N PRO A 189 2.70 -1.06 9.43
CA PRO A 189 3.05 -0.85 10.82
C PRO A 189 2.01 -1.54 11.71
N ALA A 190 2.49 -2.23 12.75
CA ALA A 190 1.61 -2.87 13.74
C ALA A 190 0.61 -1.87 14.35
N GLU A 191 0.99 -0.60 14.43
CA GLU A 191 0.13 0.49 14.89
C GLU A 191 0.17 1.68 13.93
N LEU A 192 -1.01 2.16 13.51
CA LEU A 192 -1.16 3.31 12.63
C LEU A 192 -2.02 4.39 13.29
N GLN A 193 -1.54 5.64 13.26
CA GLN A 193 -2.31 6.80 13.72
C GLN A 193 -3.04 7.47 12.55
N VAL A 194 -4.33 7.77 12.75
CA VAL A 194 -5.18 8.37 11.74
C VAL A 194 -5.81 9.65 12.29
N LEU A 195 -5.45 10.79 11.70
CA LEU A 195 -6.08 12.07 11.99
C LEU A 195 -7.44 12.15 11.30
N PHE A 196 -8.47 12.60 12.02
CA PHE A 196 -9.81 12.78 11.44
C PHE A 196 -10.53 13.98 12.04
N TRP A 197 -11.49 14.54 11.29
CA TRP A 197 -12.40 15.58 11.78
C TRP A 197 -13.63 14.93 12.42
N PRO A 198 -13.92 15.19 13.71
CA PRO A 198 -15.19 14.81 14.30
C PRO A 198 -16.37 15.45 13.55
N ARG A 199 -17.53 14.79 13.66
CA ARG A 199 -18.77 15.12 12.95
C ARG A 199 -19.16 16.60 13.02
N ASP A 200 -19.07 17.20 14.21
CA ASP A 200 -19.39 18.59 14.48
C ASP A 200 -18.30 19.56 13.99
N GLN A 201 -17.08 19.06 13.78
CA GLN A 201 -15.93 19.84 13.32
C GLN A 201 -15.83 19.91 11.80
N ILE A 202 -16.42 18.98 11.04
CA ILE A 202 -16.39 18.97 9.57
C ILE A 202 -16.90 20.30 8.98
N PRO A 203 -18.08 20.85 9.36
CA PRO A 203 -18.53 22.13 8.80
C PRO A 203 -17.66 23.31 9.21
N LEU A 204 -17.09 23.27 10.43
CA LEU A 204 -16.21 24.33 10.94
C LEU A 204 -14.86 24.32 10.19
N ALA A 205 -14.29 23.14 9.98
CA ALA A 205 -13.07 22.95 9.23
C ALA A 205 -13.24 23.37 7.77
N HIS A 206 -14.37 23.02 7.12
CA HIS A 206 -14.68 23.49 5.77
C HIS A 206 -14.79 25.04 5.70
N ALA A 207 -15.40 25.66 6.70
CA ALA A 207 -15.53 27.13 6.73
C ALA A 207 -14.18 27.84 6.87
N HIS A 208 -13.23 27.25 7.60
CA HIS A 208 -11.89 27.82 7.79
C HIS A 208 -10.91 27.46 6.68
N TRP A 209 -10.97 26.22 6.18
CA TRP A 209 -10.05 25.63 5.22
C TRP A 209 -10.82 24.80 4.19
N PRO A 210 -11.55 25.45 3.25
CA PRO A 210 -12.33 24.74 2.24
C PRO A 210 -11.45 23.89 1.31
N GLN A 211 -10.15 24.21 1.20
CA GLN A 211 -9.17 23.42 0.44
C GLN A 211 -8.78 22.11 1.15
N LEU A 212 -8.99 22.00 2.46
CA LEU A 212 -8.63 20.82 3.25
C LEU A 212 -9.84 19.90 3.48
N VAL A 213 -11.04 20.47 3.55
CA VAL A 213 -12.28 19.75 3.75
C VAL A 213 -13.25 20.18 2.67
N GLU A 214 -13.15 19.62 1.46
CA GLU A 214 -13.94 20.09 0.32
C GLU A 214 -15.42 19.69 0.41
N ARG A 215 -15.69 18.55 1.05
CA ARG A 215 -17.03 17.99 1.23
C ARG A 215 -17.57 18.34 2.62
N THR A 216 -18.86 18.63 2.72
CA THR A 216 -19.55 18.88 4.00
C THR A 216 -20.57 17.80 4.35
N ASP A 217 -20.73 16.77 3.51
CA ASP A 217 -21.57 15.63 3.83
C ASP A 217 -20.89 14.78 4.92
N VAL A 218 -21.27 15.10 6.14
CA VAL A 218 -20.76 14.48 7.36
C VAL A 218 -20.95 12.96 7.35
N ASP A 219 -22.10 12.48 6.86
CA ASP A 219 -22.42 11.05 6.91
C ASP A 219 -21.56 10.27 5.91
N LEU A 220 -21.38 10.80 4.70
CA LEU A 220 -20.48 10.21 3.71
C LEU A 220 -19.03 10.24 4.18
N ILE A 221 -18.52 11.35 4.70
CA ILE A 221 -17.13 11.44 5.20
C ILE A 221 -16.89 10.44 6.33
N CYS A 222 -17.85 10.28 7.24
CA CYS A 222 -17.75 9.29 8.31
C CYS A 222 -17.79 7.85 7.79
N ALA A 223 -18.58 7.58 6.75
CA ALA A 223 -18.69 6.27 6.13
C ALA A 223 -17.43 5.91 5.33
N ASP A 224 -16.89 6.84 4.54
CA ASP A 224 -15.65 6.68 3.79
C ASP A 224 -14.50 6.34 4.76
N ARG A 225 -14.32 7.14 5.81
CA ARG A 225 -13.27 6.88 6.82
C ARG A 225 -13.46 5.55 7.56
N GLU A 226 -14.70 5.13 7.80
CA GLU A 226 -14.96 3.82 8.38
C GLU A 226 -14.56 2.68 7.43
N ALA A 227 -14.80 2.83 6.13
CA ALA A 227 -14.38 1.89 5.09
C ALA A 227 -12.86 1.85 4.99
N ASP A 228 -12.18 3.00 4.91
CA ASP A 228 -10.71 3.09 4.91
C ASP A 228 -10.10 2.36 6.10
N ASN A 229 -10.67 2.51 7.30
CA ASN A 229 -10.17 1.83 8.49
C ASN A 229 -10.38 0.30 8.44
N ARG A 230 -11.47 -0.18 7.82
CA ARG A 230 -11.66 -1.61 7.58
C ARG A 230 -10.63 -2.14 6.60
N GLU A 231 -10.42 -1.45 5.49
CA GLU A 231 -9.42 -1.81 4.49
C GLU A 231 -8.01 -1.86 5.10
N LEU A 232 -7.64 -0.88 5.93
CA LEU A 232 -6.35 -0.88 6.65
C LEU A 232 -6.22 -2.07 7.62
N SER A 233 -7.28 -2.41 8.33
CA SER A 233 -7.29 -3.55 9.24
C SER A 233 -7.22 -4.88 8.50
N GLU A 234 -7.89 -4.98 7.34
CA GLU A 234 -7.86 -6.15 6.45
C GLU A 234 -6.48 -6.29 5.79
N ALA A 235 -5.81 -5.16 5.49
CA ALA A 235 -4.45 -5.11 4.99
C ALA A 235 -3.36 -5.36 6.07
N GLY A 236 -3.72 -5.79 7.28
CA GLY A 236 -2.76 -6.22 8.30
C GLY A 236 -2.36 -5.18 9.36
N VAL A 237 -2.97 -3.99 9.39
CA VAL A 237 -2.74 -3.02 10.47
C VAL A 237 -3.40 -3.52 11.76
N SER A 238 -2.60 -4.01 12.70
CA SER A 238 -3.11 -4.65 13.92
C SER A 238 -3.79 -3.69 14.90
N ARG A 239 -3.45 -2.40 14.85
CA ARG A 239 -4.02 -1.37 15.72
C ARG A 239 -4.15 -0.02 15.02
N ILE A 240 -5.38 0.48 14.89
CA ILE A 240 -5.66 1.82 14.38
C ILE A 240 -5.97 2.75 15.56
N VAL A 241 -5.24 3.86 15.65
CA VAL A 241 -5.38 4.89 16.68
C VAL A 241 -5.92 6.16 16.02
N MET A 242 -7.21 6.44 16.25
CA MET A 242 -7.84 7.63 15.69
C MET A 242 -7.59 8.85 16.57
N VAL A 243 -7.10 9.93 15.97
CA VAL A 243 -6.79 11.20 16.62
C VAL A 243 -7.80 12.25 16.16
N PRO A 244 -8.72 12.71 17.03
CA PRO A 244 -9.71 13.71 16.65
C PRO A 244 -9.06 15.10 16.57
N LEU A 245 -9.15 15.72 15.40
CA LEU A 245 -8.71 17.08 15.14
C LEU A 245 -9.88 18.05 15.23
N THR A 246 -9.77 19.08 16.06
CA THR A 246 -10.74 20.19 16.10
C THR A 246 -10.19 21.39 15.34
N ALA A 247 -11.07 22.22 14.78
CA ALA A 247 -10.62 23.41 14.05
C ALA A 247 -9.85 24.36 14.97
N ALA A 248 -10.28 24.47 16.23
CA ALA A 248 -9.58 25.24 17.26
C ALA A 248 -8.18 24.69 17.55
N ALA A 249 -8.02 23.36 17.70
CA ALA A 249 -6.72 22.76 17.98
C ALA A 249 -5.70 23.02 16.86
N LEU A 250 -6.13 22.89 15.59
CA LEU A 250 -5.25 23.18 14.46
C LEU A 250 -4.91 24.68 14.39
N GLN A 251 -5.87 25.58 14.63
CA GLN A 251 -5.63 27.02 14.71
C GLN A 251 -4.64 27.39 15.81
N ASP A 252 -4.84 26.86 17.02
CA ASP A 252 -3.96 27.11 18.16
C ASP A 252 -2.53 26.59 17.90
N PHE A 253 -2.41 25.40 17.31
CA PHE A 253 -1.12 24.84 16.92
C PHE A 253 -0.39 25.72 15.89
N CYS A 254 -1.09 26.15 14.83
CA CYS A 254 -0.53 27.02 13.80
C CYS A 254 -0.16 28.40 14.37
N ALA A 255 -0.98 28.96 15.25
CA ALA A 255 -0.71 30.25 15.90
C ALA A 255 0.54 30.20 16.79
N ARG A 256 0.77 29.09 17.52
CA ARG A 256 1.98 28.91 18.34
C ARG A 256 3.24 28.66 17.52
N THR A 257 3.12 27.91 16.43
CA THR A 257 4.29 27.41 15.66
C THR A 257 4.63 28.27 14.46
N GLY A 258 3.71 29.15 14.03
CA GLY A 258 3.86 29.95 12.80
C GLY A 258 3.77 29.13 11.52
N ARG A 259 3.28 27.89 11.60
CA ARG A 259 3.16 26.96 10.47
C ARG A 259 1.81 27.09 9.74
N ASP A 260 1.76 26.59 8.51
CA ASP A 260 0.57 26.65 7.66
C ASP A 260 -0.35 25.43 7.90
N PRO A 261 -1.65 25.61 8.24
CA PRO A 261 -2.59 24.50 8.39
C PRO A 261 -2.80 23.66 7.11
N LEU A 262 -2.52 24.22 5.93
CA LEU A 262 -2.62 23.52 4.65
C LEU A 262 -1.41 22.61 4.39
N ASP A 263 -0.31 22.79 5.11
CA ASP A 263 0.85 21.90 5.03
C ASP A 263 0.59 20.56 5.76
N GLY A 264 0.92 19.46 5.08
CA GLY A 264 0.75 18.09 5.59
C GLY A 264 1.59 17.82 6.84
N ASP A 265 2.84 18.29 6.85
CA ASP A 265 3.77 18.16 7.97
C ASP A 265 3.25 18.85 9.23
N THR A 266 2.61 20.00 9.05
CA THR A 266 1.98 20.74 10.13
C THR A 266 0.82 19.97 10.76
N ARG A 267 -0.02 19.31 9.95
CA ARG A 267 -1.08 18.44 10.46
C ARG A 267 -0.55 17.19 11.13
N MET A 268 0.52 16.58 10.60
CA MET A 268 1.18 15.43 11.20
C MET A 268 1.82 15.78 12.56
N ALA A 269 2.50 16.92 12.66
CA ALA A 269 3.04 17.40 13.92
C ALA A 269 1.94 17.70 14.95
N CYS A 270 0.82 18.28 14.51
CA CYS A 270 -0.36 18.51 15.34
C CYS A 270 -0.98 17.18 15.83
N MET A 271 -1.09 16.18 14.95
CA MET A 271 -1.56 14.83 15.30
C MET A 271 -0.70 14.21 16.41
N ASN A 272 0.62 14.26 16.28
CA ASN A 272 1.54 13.72 17.28
C ASN A 272 1.39 14.43 18.63
N GLU A 273 1.27 15.78 18.64
CA GLU A 273 1.03 16.55 19.87
C GLU A 273 -0.30 16.17 20.55
N LEU A 274 -1.36 15.96 19.76
CA LEU A 274 -2.66 15.51 20.27
C LEU A 274 -2.61 14.08 20.81
N ALA A 275 -1.89 13.18 20.12
CA ALA A 275 -1.71 11.80 20.52
C ALA A 275 -0.91 11.70 21.83
N ASP A 276 0.18 12.45 21.96
CA ASP A 276 1.00 12.55 23.18
C ASP A 276 0.20 13.14 24.35
N GLY A 277 -0.75 14.03 24.06
CA GLY A 277 -1.73 14.56 25.03
C GLY A 277 -2.80 13.56 25.49
N GLY A 278 -2.80 12.34 24.94
CA GLY A 278 -3.76 11.27 25.28
C GLY A 278 -5.12 11.40 24.60
N ASN A 279 -5.28 12.33 23.65
CA ASN A 279 -6.52 12.53 22.92
C ASN A 279 -6.60 11.54 21.75
N THR A 280 -6.81 10.25 22.05
CA THR A 280 -6.85 9.17 21.06
C THR A 280 -8.00 8.20 21.30
N ILE A 281 -8.44 7.53 20.22
CA ILE A 281 -9.51 6.54 20.23
C ILE A 281 -9.00 5.28 19.54
N SER A 282 -9.04 4.13 20.21
CA SER A 282 -8.74 2.84 19.57
C SER A 282 -9.88 2.45 18.64
N TRP A 283 -9.55 2.12 17.39
CA TRP A 283 -10.50 1.60 16.40
C TRP A 283 -10.28 0.09 16.17
N PRO A 284 -11.36 -0.70 16.05
CA PRO A 284 -12.74 -0.31 16.25
C PRO A 284 -13.03 -0.06 17.74
N PRO A 285 -13.80 0.99 18.09
CA PRO A 285 -14.30 1.12 19.45
C PRO A 285 -15.13 -0.10 19.85
N THR A 286 -15.24 -0.37 21.15
CA THR A 286 -16.15 -1.44 21.58
C THR A 286 -17.56 -1.18 21.09
N ARG A 287 -18.30 -2.24 20.73
CA ARG A 287 -19.62 -2.18 20.09
C ARG A 287 -20.64 -1.23 20.78
N ASN A 288 -20.53 -1.02 22.10
CA ASN A 288 -21.41 -0.15 22.88
C ASN A 288 -20.77 1.18 23.32
N ALA A 289 -19.49 1.42 23.04
CA ALA A 289 -18.83 2.70 23.30
C ALA A 289 -19.41 3.81 22.40
N PRO A 290 -19.20 5.09 22.77
CA PRO A 290 -19.46 6.20 21.87
C PRO A 290 -18.75 6.01 20.52
N CYS A 291 -19.40 6.39 19.45
CA CYS A 291 -18.84 6.30 18.11
C CYS A 291 -17.65 7.26 17.98
N TRP A 292 -16.59 6.79 17.30
CA TRP A 292 -15.37 7.56 17.07
C TRP A 292 -15.65 8.90 16.35
N CYS A 293 -16.70 8.97 15.53
CA CYS A 293 -17.05 10.20 14.80
C CYS A 293 -17.58 11.35 15.67
N GLY A 294 -17.73 11.16 16.99
CA GLY A 294 -18.20 12.21 17.90
C GLY A 294 -19.71 12.37 17.99
N SER A 295 -20.51 11.49 17.37
CA SER A 295 -21.98 11.55 17.40
C SER A 295 -22.63 11.25 18.76
N ALA A 296 -21.85 10.87 19.78
CA ALA A 296 -22.27 10.33 21.08
C ALA A 296 -23.16 9.07 21.02
N SER A 297 -23.59 8.64 19.84
CA SER A 297 -24.33 7.40 19.62
C SER A 297 -23.43 6.18 19.82
N LYS A 298 -24.01 5.03 20.15
CA LYS A 298 -23.26 3.77 20.24
C LYS A 298 -22.65 3.44 18.88
N TYR A 299 -21.37 3.06 18.84
CA TYR A 299 -20.63 2.74 17.61
C TYR A 299 -21.41 1.81 16.66
N LYS A 300 -21.99 0.72 17.16
CA LYS A 300 -22.82 -0.23 16.39
C LYS A 300 -24.07 0.33 15.72
N LYS A 301 -24.50 1.52 16.14
CA LYS A 301 -25.69 2.23 15.64
C LYS A 301 -25.32 3.46 14.80
N CYS A 302 -24.03 3.71 14.60
CA CYS A 302 -23.49 4.83 13.84
C CYS A 302 -22.50 4.29 12.79
N CYS A 303 -21.22 4.68 12.79
CA CYS A 303 -20.25 4.24 11.77
C CYS A 303 -20.04 2.72 11.75
N GLY A 304 -20.06 2.06 12.92
CA GLY A 304 -19.91 0.60 13.03
C GLY A 304 -21.17 -0.20 12.73
N ARG A 305 -22.13 0.38 11.99
CA ARG A 305 -23.31 -0.35 11.52
C ARG A 305 -22.88 -1.28 10.37
N PRO A 306 -23.23 -2.57 10.40
CA PRO A 306 -22.99 -3.44 9.25
C PRO A 306 -23.73 -2.86 8.03
N LEU A 307 -23.03 -2.76 6.90
CA LEU A 307 -23.63 -2.46 5.60
C LEU A 307 -24.60 -3.58 5.20
#